data_AF-A0A3D5UVM3-F1
#
_entry.id   AF-A0A3D5UVM3-F1
#
_cell.length_a   1.000
_cell.length_b   1.000
_cell.length_c   1.000
_cell.angle_alpha   90.00
_cell.angle_beta   90.00
_cell.angle_gamma   90.00
#
_symmetry.space_group_name_H-M   'P 1'
#
loop_
_entity.id
_entity.type
_entity.pdbx_description
1 polymer ?
#
loop_
_entity_poly.entity_id
_entity_poly.type
_entity_poly.pdbx_seq_one_letter_code
_entity_poly.pdbx_strand_id
1 'polypeptide(L)'
;MELLLLTLLNHPELLENYAEDISRIELRTPALDRLRNEIIDIAALHAPLEREALKGHLLSRDLAEIARRLEAGPAFRSDPFAWPDAAPDEAEAGFLHTLARHRRANVLEAELKAAERALADEMTEENYARFRAIQEQLERSDAADGV
;
A
#
# COMPACT_ATOMS: atom_id res chain seq x y z
N MET A 1 -3.06 -1.10 -2.03
CA MET A 1 -1.58 -1.14 -2.23
C MET A 1 -1.12 -0.19 -3.32
N GLU A 2 -1.73 -0.26 -4.50
CA GLU A 2 -1.50 0.68 -5.59
C GLU A 2 -1.72 2.16 -5.18
N LEU A 3 -2.71 2.44 -4.34
CA LEU A 3 -2.95 3.79 -3.80
C LEU A 3 -1.74 4.36 -3.03
N LEU A 4 -1.04 3.55 -2.22
CA LEU A 4 0.16 4.03 -1.50
C LEU A 4 1.27 4.44 -2.47
N LEU A 5 1.48 3.65 -3.52
CA LEU A 5 2.46 3.99 -4.55
C LEU A 5 2.04 5.23 -5.34
N LEU A 6 0.75 5.41 -5.61
CA LEU A 6 0.23 6.62 -6.27
C LEU A 6 0.49 7.85 -5.41
N THR A 7 0.21 7.78 -4.10
CA THR A 7 0.49 8.88 -3.18
C THR A 7 1.97 9.24 -3.18
N LEU A 8 2.88 8.26 -3.16
CA LEU A 8 4.33 8.51 -3.20
C LEU A 8 4.82 9.07 -4.54
N LEU A 9 4.16 8.74 -5.65
CA LEU A 9 4.48 9.34 -6.95
C LEU A 9 4.15 10.83 -7.00
N ASN A 10 3.14 11.27 -6.25
CA ASN A 10 2.69 12.66 -6.21
C ASN A 10 3.28 13.46 -5.04
N HIS A 11 3.56 12.79 -3.92
CA HIS A 11 4.08 13.33 -2.66
C HIS A 11 5.33 12.57 -2.20
N PRO A 12 6.44 12.62 -2.97
CA PRO A 12 7.67 11.89 -2.67
C PRO A 12 8.36 12.28 -1.35
N GLU A 13 8.08 13.46 -0.80
CA GLU A 13 8.58 13.93 0.50
C GLU A 13 8.22 12.97 1.65
N LEU A 14 7.14 12.20 1.53
CA LEU A 14 6.75 11.18 2.51
C LEU A 14 7.81 10.09 2.69
N LEU A 15 8.67 9.87 1.70
CA LEU A 15 9.74 8.85 1.77
C LEU A 15 10.79 9.19 2.81
N GLU A 16 10.96 10.46 3.18
CA GLU A 16 11.91 10.86 4.23
C GLU A 16 11.60 10.20 5.57
N ASN A 17 10.31 10.08 5.89
CA ASN A 17 9.84 9.52 7.16
C ASN A 17 9.39 8.06 7.04
N TYR A 18 8.96 7.62 5.86
CA TYR A 18 8.24 6.36 5.69
C TYR A 18 8.88 5.37 4.71
N ALA A 19 10.11 5.61 4.23
CA ALA A 19 10.78 4.67 3.31
C ALA A 19 10.90 3.25 3.87
N GLU A 20 11.24 3.08 5.16
CA GLU A 20 11.33 1.75 5.78
C GLU A 20 9.97 1.05 5.80
N ASP A 21 8.92 1.78 6.18
CA ASP A 21 7.57 1.27 6.21
C ASP A 21 7.07 0.81 4.84
N ILE A 22 7.41 1.57 3.80
CA ILE A 22 7.09 1.22 2.41
C ILE A 22 7.87 0.00 1.95
N SER A 23 9.14 -0.13 2.31
CA SER A 23 9.95 -1.29 1.91
C SER A 23 9.36 -2.65 2.33
N ARG A 24 8.56 -2.66 3.41
CA ARG A 24 7.92 -3.85 4.00
C ARG A 24 6.55 -4.19 3.39
N ILE A 25 6.02 -3.34 2.52
CA ILE A 25 4.74 -3.57 1.86
C ILE A 25 4.86 -4.73 0.87
N GLU A 26 3.92 -5.67 0.92
CA GLU A 26 3.82 -6.71 -0.11
C GLU A 26 3.01 -6.21 -1.31
N LEU A 27 3.58 -6.30 -2.52
CA LEU A 27 2.91 -5.90 -3.75
C LEU A 27 2.58 -7.12 -4.60
N ARG A 28 1.39 -7.10 -5.19
CA ARG A 28 0.84 -8.26 -5.92
C ARG A 28 1.57 -8.56 -7.23
N THR A 29 2.30 -7.59 -7.79
CA THR A 29 2.95 -7.76 -9.08
C THR A 29 4.43 -7.35 -9.01
N PRO A 30 5.32 -8.08 -9.70
CA PRO A 30 6.75 -7.72 -9.77
C PRO A 30 7.00 -6.33 -10.35
N ALA A 31 6.10 -5.85 -11.22
CA ALA A 31 6.18 -4.52 -11.81
C ALA A 31 6.01 -3.40 -10.76
N LEU A 32 5.04 -3.57 -9.85
CA LEU A 32 4.83 -2.62 -8.75
C LEU A 32 5.96 -2.72 -7.72
N ASP A 33 6.44 -3.93 -7.41
CA ASP A 33 7.63 -4.12 -6.55
C ASP A 33 8.86 -3.39 -7.10
N ARG A 34 9.11 -3.53 -8.41
CA ARG A 34 10.21 -2.81 -9.07
C ARG A 34 10.01 -1.29 -8.98
N LEU A 35 8.80 -0.79 -9.23
CA LEU A 35 8.50 0.63 -9.10
C LEU A 35 8.76 1.14 -7.68
N ARG A 36 8.28 0.43 -6.65
CA ARG A 36 8.50 0.77 -5.23
C ARG A 36 9.99 0.88 -4.91
N ASN A 37 10.76 -0.15 -5.26
CA ASN A 37 12.18 -0.20 -4.93
C ASN A 37 12.93 0.97 -5.58
N GLU A 38 12.61 1.28 -6.84
CA GLU A 38 13.26 2.39 -7.55
C GLU A 38 12.85 3.75 -6.99
N ILE A 39 11.60 3.93 -6.57
CA ILE A 39 11.15 5.14 -5.86
C ILE A 39 11.96 5.31 -4.55
N ILE A 40 12.12 4.25 -3.76
CA ILE A 40 12.93 4.28 -2.52
C ILE A 40 14.39 4.61 -2.84
N ASP A 41 14.98 3.96 -3.85
CA ASP A 41 16.39 4.17 -4.22
C ASP A 41 16.64 5.61 -4.69
N ILE A 42 15.72 6.17 -5.49
CA ILE A 42 15.79 7.56 -5.95
C ILE A 42 15.70 8.52 -4.75
N ALA A 43 14.75 8.29 -3.84
CA ALA A 43 14.59 9.13 -2.65
C ALA A 43 15.81 9.07 -1.73
N ALA A 44 16.42 7.90 -1.56
CA ALA A 44 17.65 7.75 -0.77
C ALA A 44 18.84 8.53 -1.34
N LEU A 45 18.89 8.75 -2.66
CA LEU A 45 19.99 9.45 -3.35
C LEU A 45 19.74 10.95 -3.53
N HIS A 46 18.47 11.37 -3.56
CA HIS A 46 18.07 12.70 -4.02
C HIS A 46 17.13 13.46 -3.07
N ALA A 47 17.03 13.06 -1.79
CA ALA A 47 16.23 13.79 -0.80
C ALA A 47 16.77 15.22 -0.54
N PRO A 48 15.89 16.24 -0.36
CA PRO A 48 14.43 16.18 -0.52
C PRO A 48 14.03 16.00 -1.99
N LEU A 49 13.17 15.01 -2.26
CA LEU A 49 12.78 14.64 -3.61
C LEU A 49 11.49 15.36 -3.99
N GLU A 50 11.51 16.07 -5.13
CA GLU A 50 10.32 16.69 -5.70
C GLU A 50 9.66 15.78 -6.75
N ARG A 51 8.35 15.94 -6.94
CA ARG A 51 7.54 15.14 -7.87
C ARG A 51 8.11 15.13 -9.29
N GLU A 52 8.46 16.30 -9.83
CA GLU A 52 9.01 16.47 -11.18
C GLU A 52 10.36 15.75 -11.33
N ALA A 53 11.21 15.83 -10.31
CA ALA A 53 12.48 15.13 -10.27
C ALA A 53 12.28 13.61 -10.27
N LEU A 54 11.37 13.10 -9.43
CA LEU A 54 11.00 11.68 -9.42
C LEU A 54 10.51 11.20 -10.79
N LYS A 55 9.62 11.97 -11.44
CA LYS A 55 9.13 11.64 -12.80
C LYS A 55 10.27 11.59 -13.82
N GLY A 56 11.22 12.51 -13.75
CA GLY A 56 12.42 12.52 -14.60
C GLY A 56 13.29 11.27 -14.39
N HIS A 57 13.52 10.89 -13.13
CA HIS A 57 14.28 9.67 -12.81
C HIS A 57 13.54 8.41 -13.29
N LEU A 58 12.24 8.28 -13.06
CA LEU A 58 11.44 7.13 -13.52
C LEU A 58 11.42 7.00 -15.04
N LEU A 59 11.45 8.12 -15.78
CA LEU A 59 11.59 8.11 -17.23
C LEU A 59 12.94 7.52 -17.65
N SER A 60 14.04 7.91 -17.00
CA SER A 60 15.38 7.38 -17.29
C SER A 60 15.56 5.89 -16.96
N ARG A 61 14.64 5.30 -16.19
CA ARG A 61 14.66 3.91 -15.72
C ARG A 61 13.65 3.00 -16.45
N ASP A 62 12.99 3.50 -17.49
CA ASP A 62 11.90 2.82 -18.23
C ASP A 62 10.67 2.47 -17.36
N LEU A 63 10.43 3.22 -16.27
CA LEU A 63 9.32 2.99 -15.34
C LEU A 63 8.17 3.99 -15.49
N ALA A 64 8.34 5.02 -16.33
CA ALA A 64 7.32 6.04 -16.56
C ALA A 64 5.97 5.45 -17.02
N GLU A 65 5.98 4.36 -17.80
CA GLU A 65 4.73 3.72 -18.24
C GLU A 65 3.94 3.11 -17.06
N ILE A 66 4.63 2.46 -16.12
CA ILE A 66 3.99 1.85 -14.96
C ILE A 66 3.41 2.94 -14.06
N ALA A 67 4.17 4.03 -13.84
CA ALA A 67 3.70 5.18 -13.08
C ALA A 67 2.46 5.83 -13.73
N ARG A 68 2.48 6.07 -15.04
CA ARG A 68 1.32 6.63 -15.77
C ARG A 68 0.09 5.75 -15.68
N ARG A 69 0.25 4.42 -15.76
CA ARG A 69 -0.87 3.48 -15.63
C ARG A 69 -1.50 3.54 -14.24
N LEU A 70 -0.67 3.72 -13.21
CA LEU A 70 -1.13 3.89 -11.83
C LEU A 70 -1.91 5.19 -11.66
N GLU A 71 -1.38 6.30 -12.18
CA GLU A 71 -2.06 7.61 -12.20
C GLU A 71 -3.36 7.58 -13.04
N ALA A 72 -3.44 6.78 -14.10
CA ALA A 72 -4.65 6.67 -14.92
C ALA A 72 -5.73 5.74 -14.33
N GLY A 73 -5.46 5.08 -13.21
CA GLY A 73 -6.37 4.13 -12.58
C GLY A 73 -7.66 4.80 -12.09
N PRO A 74 -8.87 4.37 -12.53
CA PRO A 74 -10.12 5.00 -12.12
C PRO A 74 -10.47 4.74 -10.65
N ALA A 75 -9.82 3.76 -10.02
CA ALA A 75 -10.08 3.33 -8.64
C ALA A 75 -9.71 4.38 -7.58
N PHE A 76 -8.87 5.37 -7.92
CA PHE A 76 -8.32 6.34 -6.95
C PHE A 76 -8.97 7.73 -7.04
N ARG A 77 -10.07 7.86 -7.80
CA ARG A 77 -10.78 9.16 -7.93
C ARG A 77 -11.44 9.61 -6.63
N SER A 78 -11.71 8.68 -5.72
CA SER A 78 -12.28 8.96 -4.40
C SER A 78 -11.23 9.35 -3.36
N ASP A 79 -9.94 9.35 -3.71
CA ASP A 79 -8.81 9.58 -2.81
C ASP A 79 -8.08 10.90 -3.14
N PRO A 80 -8.67 12.07 -2.82
CA PRO A 80 -8.10 13.38 -3.18
C PRO A 80 -6.69 13.59 -2.62
N PHE A 81 -6.40 13.05 -1.43
CA PHE A 81 -5.11 13.13 -0.77
C PHE A 81 -3.94 12.55 -1.60
N ALA A 82 -4.22 11.60 -2.50
CA ALA A 82 -3.20 10.95 -3.31
C ALA A 82 -2.78 11.78 -4.53
N TRP A 83 -3.50 12.88 -4.82
CA TRP A 83 -3.27 13.72 -6.00
C TRP A 83 -2.38 14.92 -5.69
N PRO A 84 -1.70 15.49 -6.70
CA PRO A 84 -0.73 16.58 -6.52
C PRO A 84 -1.26 17.85 -5.88
N ASP A 85 -2.57 18.09 -5.99
CA ASP A 85 -3.22 19.30 -5.46
C ASP A 85 -3.52 19.21 -3.96
N ALA A 86 -3.33 18.02 -3.34
CA ALA A 86 -3.52 17.84 -1.91
C ALA A 86 -2.43 18.58 -1.12
N ALA A 87 -2.83 19.14 0.04
CA ALA A 87 -1.85 19.73 0.95
C ALA A 87 -0.96 18.63 1.57
N PRO A 88 0.32 18.92 1.89
CA PRO A 88 1.23 17.91 2.46
C PRO A 88 0.67 17.19 3.69
N ASP A 89 0.04 17.92 4.62
CA ASP A 89 -0.57 17.35 5.82
C ASP A 89 -1.75 16.42 5.49
N GLU A 90 -2.52 16.72 4.43
CA GLU A 90 -3.65 15.89 3.97
C GLU A 90 -3.13 14.62 3.30
N ALA A 91 -2.12 14.76 2.45
CA ALA A 91 -1.44 13.65 1.79
C ALA A 91 -0.85 12.68 2.81
N GLU A 92 -0.14 13.20 3.83
CA GLU A 92 0.44 12.40 4.91
C GLU A 92 -0.64 11.69 5.75
N ALA A 93 -1.70 12.40 6.14
CA ALA A 93 -2.78 11.82 6.93
C ALA A 93 -3.49 10.68 6.17
N GLY A 94 -3.81 10.89 4.89
CA GLY A 94 -4.40 9.88 4.03
C GLY A 94 -3.46 8.69 3.82
N PHE A 95 -2.19 8.94 3.56
CA PHE A 95 -1.16 7.93 3.42
C PHE A 95 -1.04 7.04 4.67
N LEU A 96 -0.92 7.64 5.85
CA LEU A 96 -0.83 6.92 7.12
C LEU A 96 -2.08 6.10 7.40
N HIS A 97 -3.25 6.64 7.07
CA HIS A 97 -4.51 5.91 7.18
C HIS A 97 -4.50 4.66 6.29
N THR A 98 -4.15 4.80 5.02
CA THR A 98 -4.05 3.68 4.07
C THR A 98 -2.99 2.65 4.50
N LEU A 99 -1.83 3.11 4.99
CA LEU A 99 -0.77 2.24 5.48
C LEU A 99 -1.20 1.43 6.71
N ALA A 100 -1.82 2.10 7.70
CA ALA A 100 -2.34 1.45 8.89
C ALA A 100 -3.40 0.39 8.55
N ARG A 101 -4.27 0.71 7.59
CA ARG A 101 -5.28 -0.23 7.07
C ARG A 101 -4.63 -1.47 6.46
N HIS A 102 -3.65 -1.29 5.58
CA HIS A 102 -2.95 -2.42 4.96
C HIS A 102 -2.28 -3.33 6.00
N ARG A 103 -1.61 -2.75 7.00
CA ARG A 103 -0.97 -3.52 8.07
C ARG A 103 -1.96 -4.38 8.83
N ARG A 104 -3.14 -3.84 9.14
CA ARG A 104 -4.21 -4.60 9.82
C ARG A 104 -4.69 -5.76 8.96
N ALA A 105 -4.88 -5.55 7.66
CA ALA A 105 -5.27 -6.63 6.74
C ALA A 105 -4.23 -7.77 6.75
N ASN A 106 -2.93 -7.46 6.64
CA ASN A 106 -1.88 -8.49 6.66
C ASN A 106 -1.84 -9.26 7.99
N VAL A 107 -2.02 -8.58 9.12
CA VAL A 107 -2.10 -9.23 10.44
C VAL A 107 -3.29 -10.18 10.49
N LEU A 108 -4.48 -9.74 10.03
CA LEU A 108 -5.68 -10.57 9.99
C LEU A 108 -5.53 -11.78 9.06
N GLU A 109 -4.89 -11.62 7.90
CA GLU A 109 -4.59 -12.74 7.00
C GLU A 109 -3.65 -13.78 7.66
N ALA A 110 -2.63 -13.31 8.38
CA ALA A 110 -1.73 -14.19 9.11
C ALA A 110 -2.45 -14.93 10.25
N GLU A 111 -3.32 -14.24 10.99
CA GLU A 111 -4.17 -14.85 12.02
C GLU A 111 -5.13 -15.88 11.44
N LEU A 112 -5.74 -15.58 10.28
CA LEU A 112 -6.63 -16.50 9.58
C LEU A 112 -5.90 -17.79 9.21
N LYS A 113 -4.69 -17.68 8.66
CA LYS A 113 -3.85 -18.84 8.31
C LYS A 113 -3.43 -19.64 9.54
N ALA A 114 -3.18 -18.99 10.67
CA ALA A 114 -2.89 -19.67 11.93
C ALA A 114 -4.12 -20.42 12.46
N ALA A 115 -5.30 -19.81 12.39
CA ALA A 115 -6.56 -20.43 12.79
C ALA A 115 -6.95 -21.60 11.89
N GLU A 116 -6.74 -21.49 10.58
CA GLU A 116 -6.94 -22.57 9.61
C GLU A 116 -6.07 -23.79 9.93
N ARG A 117 -4.78 -23.57 10.24
CA ARG A 117 -3.87 -24.63 10.67
C ARG A 117 -4.32 -25.30 11.96
N ALA A 118 -4.71 -24.52 12.97
CA ALA A 118 -5.22 -25.05 14.22
C ALA A 118 -6.49 -25.90 14.03
N LEU A 119 -7.38 -25.47 13.13
CA LEU A 119 -8.58 -26.24 12.78
C LEU A 119 -8.27 -27.53 12.02
N ALA A 120 -7.26 -27.50 11.15
CA ALA A 120 -6.79 -28.69 10.42
C ALA A 120 -6.09 -29.70 11.34
N ASP A 121 -5.32 -29.20 12.32
CA ASP A 121 -4.64 -30.02 13.34
C ASP A 121 -5.66 -30.60 14.34
N GLU A 122 -6.63 -29.80 14.76
CA GLU A 122 -7.66 -30.20 15.72
C GLU A 122 -9.03 -29.61 15.33
N MET A 123 -9.90 -30.45 14.78
CA MET A 123 -11.27 -30.08 14.38
C MET A 123 -12.19 -29.93 15.61
N THR A 124 -12.06 -28.80 16.31
CA THR A 124 -12.92 -28.42 17.45
C THR A 124 -13.87 -27.28 17.09
N GLU A 125 -14.98 -27.18 17.82
CA GLU A 125 -15.94 -26.07 17.67
C GLU A 125 -15.29 -24.72 18.01
N GLU A 126 -14.37 -24.69 18.97
CA GLU A 126 -13.62 -23.49 19.34
C GLU A 126 -12.72 -23.01 18.21
N ASN A 127 -11.96 -23.91 17.58
CA ASN A 127 -11.11 -23.58 16.44
C ASN A 127 -11.94 -23.12 15.24
N TYR A 128 -13.11 -23.74 15.02
CA TYR A 128 -14.01 -23.34 13.95
C TYR A 128 -14.61 -21.95 14.19
N ALA A 129 -15.07 -21.67 15.42
CA ALA A 129 -15.59 -20.36 15.80
C ALA A 129 -14.53 -19.25 15.66
N ARG A 130 -13.28 -19.52 16.07
CA ARG A 130 -12.16 -18.58 15.92
C ARG A 130 -11.85 -18.30 14.45
N PHE A 131 -11.80 -19.34 13.61
CA PHE A 131 -11.60 -19.19 12.16
C PHE A 131 -12.69 -18.33 11.52
N ARG A 132 -13.97 -18.62 11.82
CA ARG A 132 -15.12 -17.86 11.31
C ARG A 132 -15.09 -16.39 11.75
N ALA A 133 -14.75 -16.12 13.01
CA ALA A 133 -14.67 -14.75 13.52
C ALA A 133 -13.62 -13.91 12.78
N ILE A 134 -12.46 -14.49 12.45
CA ILE A 134 -11.41 -13.79 11.69
C ILE A 134 -11.84 -13.58 10.23
N GLN A 135 -12.49 -14.56 9.60
CA GLN A 135 -13.04 -14.39 8.24
C GLN A 135 -14.02 -13.22 8.17
N GLU A 136 -14.96 -13.10 9.11
CA GLU A 136 -15.92 -12.00 9.14
C GLU A 136 -15.25 -10.64 9.36
N GLN A 137 -14.17 -10.58 10.14
CA GLN A 137 -13.40 -9.35 10.32
C GLN A 137 -12.70 -8.93 9.03
N LEU A 138 -12.15 -9.89 8.28
CA LEU A 138 -11.50 -9.65 6.99
C LEU A 138 -12.51 -9.17 5.95
N GLU A 139 -13.66 -9.82 5.83
CA GLU A 139 -14.74 -9.42 4.92
C GLU A 139 -15.25 -8.00 5.20
N ARG A 140 -15.37 -7.61 6.48
CA ARG A 140 -15.74 -6.23 6.86
C ARG A 140 -14.65 -5.22 6.53
N SER A 141 -13.38 -5.61 6.62
CA SER A 141 -12.25 -4.76 6.24
C SER A 141 -12.22 -4.52 4.72
N ASP A 142 -12.43 -5.57 3.92
CA ASP A 142 -12.45 -5.50 2.46
C ASP A 142 -13.70 -4.81 1.91
N ALA A 143 -14.87 -4.97 2.55
CA ALA A 143 -16.10 -4.29 2.14
C ALA A 143 -16.00 -2.75 2.30
N ALA A 144 -15.20 -2.28 3.26
CA ALA A 144 -14.91 -0.86 3.40
C ALA A 144 -13.86 -0.36 2.37
N ASP A 145 -13.24 -1.24 1.56
CA ASP A 145 -12.21 -0.90 0.54
C ASP A 145 -12.85 -0.69 -0.84
N GLY A 146 -14.13 -1.04 -1.01
CA GLY A 146 -14.83 -1.04 -2.30
C GLY A 146 -15.89 0.06 -2.50
N VAL A 147 -15.91 1.11 -1.67
CA VAL A 147 -16.88 2.22 -1.75
C VAL A 147 -16.17 3.55 -1.98
#